data_AF-A0A176JAR9-F1
#
_entry.id   AF-A0A176JAR9-F1
#
_cell.length_a   1.000
_cell.length_b   1.000
_cell.length_c   1.000
_cell.angle_alpha   90.00
_cell.angle_beta   90.00
_cell.angle_gamma   90.00
#
_symmetry.space_group_name_H-M   'P 1'
#
loop_
_entity.id
_entity.type
_entity.pdbx_description
1 polymer ?
#
loop_
_entity_poly.entity_id
_entity_poly.type
_entity_poly.pdbx_seq_one_letter_code
_entity_poly.pdbx_strand_id
1 'polypeptide(L)'
;MGGNSMTTILSLVLMFAIFYFLLIRPQQKQQKTFRQMQSSLQKGDKVVTIGGLHATIESIDEEKAVLKAGDGSRLTFERRAIREVKEKSVLAKTEEA
;
A
#
# COMPACT_ATOMS: atom_id res chain seq x y z
N MET A 1 -0.35 13.34 52.05
CA MET A 1 -0.56 13.10 50.60
C MET A 1 0.58 12.24 50.07
N GLY A 2 0.60 10.95 50.40
CA GLY A 2 1.53 9.99 49.80
C GLY A 2 0.80 9.30 48.66
N GLY A 3 0.81 9.91 47.49
CA GLY A 3 0.23 9.31 46.28
C GLY A 3 0.99 8.02 45.98
N ASN A 4 0.26 6.92 45.89
CA ASN A 4 0.78 5.56 45.78
C ASN A 4 1.58 5.41 44.47
N SER A 5 2.88 5.69 44.50
CA SER A 5 3.78 5.75 43.32
C SER A 5 3.73 4.47 42.48
N MET A 6 3.46 3.32 43.12
CA MET A 6 3.21 2.04 42.46
C MET A 6 2.02 2.09 41.50
N THR A 7 0.93 2.75 41.90
CA THR A 7 -0.28 2.89 41.09
C THR A 7 -0.04 3.82 39.90
N THR A 8 0.73 4.90 40.09
CA THR A 8 1.11 5.81 38.99
C THR A 8 2.00 5.11 37.96
N ILE A 9 2.99 4.33 38.41
CA ILE A 9 3.87 3.55 37.51
C ILE A 9 3.05 2.50 36.76
N LEU A 10 2.14 1.79 37.45
CA LEU A 10 1.27 0.80 36.82
C LEU A 10 0.34 1.42 35.77
N SER A 11 -0.29 2.55 36.08
CA SER A 11 -1.14 3.29 35.13
C SER A 11 -0.34 3.82 33.93
N LEU A 12 0.90 4.26 34.12
CA LEU A 12 1.77 4.71 33.03
C LEU A 12 2.14 3.55 32.10
N VAL A 13 2.56 2.41 32.65
CA VAL A 13 2.91 1.21 31.85
C VAL A 13 1.69 0.67 31.10
N LEU A 14 0.52 0.65 31.74
CA LEU A 14 -0.73 0.23 31.10
C LEU A 14 -1.11 1.16 29.93
N MET A 15 -0.95 2.47 30.09
CA MET A 15 -1.17 3.44 29.02
C MET A 15 -0.24 3.19 27.83
N PHE A 16 1.07 3.02 28.08
CA PHE A 16 2.04 2.71 27.02
C PHE A 16 1.75 1.38 26.33
N ALA A 17 1.32 0.35 27.08
CA ALA A 17 0.95 -0.93 26.50
C ALA A 17 -0.23 -0.80 25.53
N ILE A 18 -1.24 0.00 25.88
CA ILE A 18 -2.40 0.27 25.01
C ILE A 18 -1.99 1.03 23.75
N PHE A 19 -1.22 2.13 23.87
CA PHE A 19 -0.75 2.89 22.70
C PHE A 19 0.17 2.06 21.81
N TYR A 20 1.05 1.25 22.38
CA TYR A 20 1.94 0.34 21.65
C TYR A 20 1.14 -0.68 20.84
N PHE A 21 0.15 -1.33 21.47
CA PHE A 21 -0.68 -2.33 20.81
C PHE A 21 -1.60 -1.72 19.73
N LEU A 22 -2.14 -0.53 19.99
CA LEU A 22 -3.00 0.19 19.06
C LEU A 22 -2.25 0.78 17.86
N LEU A 23 -0.97 1.13 17.95
CA LEU A 23 -0.20 1.68 16.82
C LEU A 23 0.49 0.59 15.98
N ILE A 24 1.01 -0.48 16.59
CA ILE A 24 1.72 -1.55 15.86
C ILE A 24 0.78 -2.38 14.98
N ARG A 25 -0.42 -2.69 15.48
CA ARG A 25 -1.40 -3.48 14.74
C ARG A 25 -1.87 -2.81 13.43
N PRO A 26 -2.25 -1.52 13.40
CA PRO A 26 -2.64 -0.86 12.16
C PRO A 26 -1.44 -0.64 11.22
N GLN A 27 -0.24 -0.41 11.74
CA GLN A 27 0.95 -0.19 10.89
C GLN A 27 1.33 -1.45 10.09
N GLN A 28 1.27 -2.63 10.72
CA GLN A 28 1.53 -3.89 10.02
C GLN A 28 0.50 -4.17 8.91
N LYS A 29 -0.77 -3.79 9.12
CA LYS A 29 -1.83 -3.98 8.13
C LYS A 29 -1.57 -3.13 6.89
N GLN A 30 -1.19 -1.86 7.05
CA GLN A 30 -0.90 -0.96 5.93
C GLN A 30 0.32 -1.39 5.12
N GLN A 31 1.41 -1.82 5.77
CA GLN A 31 2.60 -2.30 5.05
C GLN A 31 2.32 -3.58 4.26
N LYS A 32 1.54 -4.51 4.83
CA LYS A 32 1.15 -5.74 4.13
C LYS A 32 0.31 -5.42 2.90
N THR A 33 -0.69 -4.55 3.02
CA THR A 33 -1.53 -4.14 1.88
C THR A 33 -0.71 -3.45 0.78
N PHE A 34 0.23 -2.57 1.14
CA PHE A 34 1.08 -1.89 0.17
C PHE A 34 1.99 -2.86 -0.59
N ARG A 35 2.61 -3.82 0.10
CA ARG A 35 3.42 -4.87 -0.52
C ARG A 35 2.59 -5.79 -1.42
N GLN A 36 1.40 -6.18 -0.97
CA GLN A 36 0.49 -7.03 -1.76
C GLN A 36 0.01 -6.33 -3.03
N MET A 37 -0.35 -5.05 -2.93
CA MET A 37 -0.75 -4.24 -4.08
C MET A 37 0.40 -4.17 -5.09
N GLN A 38 1.62 -3.85 -4.62
CA GLN A 38 2.79 -3.84 -5.50
C GLN A 38 3.00 -5.18 -6.19
N SER A 39 2.95 -6.30 -5.48
CA SER A 39 3.11 -7.63 -6.09
C SER A 39 2.01 -8.01 -7.08
N SER A 40 0.83 -7.40 -6.96
CA SER A 40 -0.31 -7.70 -7.81
C SER A 40 -0.33 -6.94 -9.15
N LEU A 41 0.57 -5.97 -9.33
CA LEU A 41 0.68 -5.16 -10.55
C LEU A 41 1.19 -5.99 -11.72
N GLN A 42 0.46 -5.93 -12.84
CA GLN A 42 0.76 -6.67 -14.06
C GLN A 42 0.64 -5.77 -15.30
N LYS A 43 1.26 -6.20 -16.40
CA LYS A 43 1.10 -5.52 -17.70
C LYS A 43 -0.36 -5.59 -18.13
N GLY A 44 -0.89 -4.47 -18.62
CA GLY A 44 -2.28 -4.33 -19.02
C GLY A 44 -3.21 -3.82 -17.91
N ASP A 45 -2.75 -3.71 -16.66
CA ASP A 45 -3.56 -3.15 -15.58
C ASP A 45 -3.82 -1.66 -15.80
N LYS A 46 -5.07 -1.22 -15.60
CA LYS A 46 -5.40 0.21 -15.50
C LYS A 46 -5.19 0.66 -14.08
N VAL A 47 -4.31 1.64 -13.91
CA VAL A 47 -3.86 2.12 -12.61
C VAL A 47 -4.06 3.61 -12.44
N VAL A 48 -4.08 4.03 -11.19
CA VAL A 48 -4.06 5.43 -10.79
C VAL A 48 -2.80 5.66 -9.98
N THR A 49 -1.98 6.62 -10.41
CA THR A 49 -0.78 7.01 -9.66
C THR A 49 -1.13 7.91 -8.48
N ILE A 50 -0.17 8.15 -7.58
CA ILE A 50 -0.35 9.06 -6.43
C ILE A 50 -0.76 10.47 -6.89
N GLY A 51 -0.28 10.93 -8.05
CA GLY A 51 -0.63 12.22 -8.65
C GLY A 51 -2.01 12.26 -9.31
N GLY A 52 -2.79 11.18 -9.27
CA GLY A 52 -4.10 11.10 -9.92
C GLY A 52 -4.04 10.82 -11.42
N LEU A 53 -2.87 10.44 -11.97
CA LEU A 53 -2.76 10.07 -13.38
C LEU A 53 -3.44 8.72 -13.61
N HIS A 54 -4.39 8.69 -14.54
CA HIS A 54 -5.01 7.48 -15.05
C HIS A 54 -4.21 6.97 -16.25
N ALA A 55 -3.65 5.77 -16.13
CA ALA A 55 -2.82 5.18 -17.17
C ALA A 55 -2.92 3.65 -17.17
N THR A 56 -2.40 3.03 -18.22
CA THR A 56 -2.30 1.57 -18.35
C THR A 56 -0.85 1.14 -18.25
N ILE A 57 -0.56 0.07 -17.50
CA ILE A 57 0.80 -0.48 -17.40
C ILE A 57 1.18 -1.13 -18.74
N GLU A 58 2.18 -0.58 -19.43
CA GLU A 58 2.71 -1.18 -20.65
C GLU A 58 3.85 -2.17 -20.34
N SER A 59 4.75 -1.78 -19.44
CA SER A 59 5.77 -2.67 -18.89
C SER A 59 5.99 -2.40 -17.41
N ILE A 60 6.43 -3.42 -16.67
CA ILE A 60 6.75 -3.32 -15.25
C ILE A 60 8.00 -4.13 -14.98
N ASP A 61 8.90 -3.53 -14.21
CA ASP A 61 10.12 -4.12 -13.67
C ASP A 61 10.03 -4.18 -12.13
N GLU A 62 11.13 -4.52 -11.44
CA GLU A 62 11.15 -4.56 -9.98
C GLU A 62 10.92 -3.18 -9.35
N GLU A 63 11.59 -2.15 -9.85
CA GLU A 63 11.53 -0.80 -9.26
C GLU A 63 10.70 0.20 -10.06
N LYS A 64 10.57 0.00 -11.37
CA LYS A 64 9.98 0.96 -12.31
C LYS A 64 8.82 0.34 -13.08
N ALA A 65 7.88 1.16 -13.51
CA ALA A 65 6.78 0.80 -14.38
C ALA A 65 6.64 1.85 -15.49
N VAL A 66 6.51 1.39 -16.73
CA VAL A 66 6.20 2.24 -17.88
C VAL A 66 4.69 2.29 -18.01
N LEU A 67 4.15 3.48 -17.83
CA LEU A 67 2.73 3.77 -17.92
C LEU A 67 2.44 4.46 -19.25
N LYS A 68 1.38 4.00 -19.91
CA LYS A 68 0.84 4.63 -21.11
C LYS A 68 -0.38 5.47 -20.74
N ALA A 69 -0.26 6.78 -20.92
CA ALA A 69 -1.38 7.71 -20.76
C ALA A 69 -2.29 7.67 -22.01
N GLY A 70 -3.53 8.16 -21.85
CA GLY A 70 -4.57 8.06 -22.89
C GLY A 70 -4.24 8.82 -24.19
N ASP A 71 -3.34 9.80 -24.12
CA ASP A 71 -2.77 10.54 -25.25
C ASP A 71 -1.71 9.75 -26.03
N GLY A 72 -1.34 8.55 -25.56
CA GLY A 72 -0.31 7.71 -26.15
C GLY A 72 1.10 7.96 -25.59
N SER A 73 1.25 8.91 -24.67
CA SER A 73 2.52 9.21 -24.02
C SER A 73 2.96 8.07 -23.12
N ARG A 74 4.24 7.69 -23.22
CA ARG A 74 4.87 6.68 -22.36
C ARG A 74 5.69 7.39 -21.29
N LEU A 75 5.36 7.13 -20.04
CA LEU A 75 5.99 7.77 -18.89
C LEU A 75 6.49 6.70 -17.93
N THR A 76 7.74 6.82 -17.52
CA THR A 76 8.34 5.90 -16.55
C THR A 76 8.12 6.44 -15.15
N PHE A 77 7.42 5.65 -14.32
CA PHE A 77 7.19 5.93 -12.92
C PHE A 77 7.84 4.86 -12.05
N GLU A 78 8.11 5.19 -10.79
CA GLU A 78 8.44 4.16 -9.81
C GLU A 78 7.22 3.28 -9.55
N ARG A 79 7.44 1.98 -9.34
CA ARG A 79 6.39 1.03 -8.97
C ARG A 79 5.67 1.46 -7.68
N ARG A 80 6.40 2.13 -6.78
CA ARG A 80 5.87 2.70 -5.53
C ARG A 80 4.93 3.89 -5.75
N ALA A 81 4.99 4.53 -6.93
CA ALA A 81 4.15 5.67 -7.27
C ALA A 81 2.75 5.26 -7.75
N ILE A 82 2.48 3.97 -7.88
CA ILE A 82 1.15 3.45 -8.19
C ILE A 82 0.36 3.34 -6.88
N ARG A 83 -0.79 4.01 -6.82
CA ARG A 83 -1.62 4.07 -5.62
C ARG A 83 -2.69 2.99 -5.62
N GLU A 84 -3.31 2.77 -6.78
CA GLU A 84 -4.48 1.91 -6.91
C GLU A 84 -4.55 1.27 -8.30
N VAL A 85 -5.04 0.02 -8.35
CA VAL A 85 -5.38 -0.69 -9.58
C VAL A 85 -6.88 -0.59 -9.76
N LYS A 86 -7.33 0.15 -10.78
CA LYS A 86 -8.77 0.35 -11.06
C LYS A 86 -9.37 -0.85 -11.79
N GLU A 87 -8.63 -1.41 -12.73
CA GLU A 87 -9.08 -2.54 -13.51
C GLU A 87 -7.90 -3.48 -13.70
N LYS A 88 -8.01 -4.67 -13.10
CA LYS A 88 -7.00 -5.71 -13.25
C LYS A 88 -7.17 -6.33 -14.64
N SER A 89 -6.06 -6.50 -15.34
CA SER A 89 -6.01 -7.19 -16.63
C SER A 89 -6.72 -8.54 -16.52
N VAL A 90 -7.72 -8.74 -17.37
CA VAL A 90 -8.62 -9.91 -17.38
C VAL A 90 -7.86 -11.22 -17.66
N LEU A 91 -6.61 -11.12 -18.14
CA LEU A 91 -5.73 -12.25 -18.43
C LEU A 91 -5.42 -13.13 -17.22
N ALA A 92 -5.54 -12.63 -15.98
CA ALA A 92 -5.33 -13.45 -14.77
C ALA A 92 -6.60 -14.18 -14.28
N LYS A 93 -7.77 -13.98 -14.92
CA LYS A 93 -9.04 -14.58 -14.49
C LYS A 93 -9.53 -15.75 -15.35
N THR A 94 -8.81 -16.12 -16.41
CA THR A 94 -9.26 -17.15 -17.36
C THR A 94 -8.69 -18.55 -17.07
N GLU A 95 -7.78 -18.71 -16.11
CA GLU A 95 -7.15 -20.00 -15.79
C GLU A 95 -7.83 -20.81 -14.67
N GLU A 96 -8.94 -20.34 -14.08
CA GLU A 96 -9.68 -21.06 -13.02
C GLU A 96 -11.13 -21.44 -13.41
N ALA A 97 -11.38 -21.84 -14.66
CA ALA A 97 -12.67 -22.40 -15.08
C ALA A 97 -12.53 -23.79 -15.71
#